data_AF-A0A242M4L0-F1
#
_entry.id   AF-A0A242M4L0-F1
#
_cell.length_a   1.000
_cell.length_b   1.000
_cell.length_c   1.000
_cell.angle_alpha   90.00
_cell.angle_beta   90.00
_cell.angle_gamma   90.00
#
_symmetry.space_group_name_H-M   'P 1'
#
loop_
_entity.id
_entity.type
_entity.pdbx_description
1 polymer ?
#
loop_
_entity_poly.entity_id
_entity_poly.type
_entity_poly.pdbx_seq_one_letter_code
_entity_poly.pdbx_strand_id
1 'polypeptide(L)' 'MVAMTPLGRAGQPADIAKPVVFLASDDAGWITGETLYVSGGAGV' A
#
# COMPACT_ATOMS: atom_id res chain seq x y z
N MET A 1 1.51 11.89 -14.20
CA MET A 1 1.80 10.97 -13.08
C MET A 1 0.80 9.82 -12.97
N VAL A 2 -0.51 10.01 -13.19
CA VAL A 2 -1.49 8.88 -13.18
C VAL A 2 -1.23 7.85 -14.28
N ALA A 3 -0.72 8.26 -15.45
CA ALA A 3 -0.41 7.35 -16.56
C ALA A 3 0.65 6.28 -16.23
N MET A 4 1.43 6.44 -15.14
CA MET A 4 2.49 5.50 -14.74
C MET A 4 2.06 4.50 -13.67
N THR A 5 0.83 4.58 -13.16
CA THR A 5 0.28 3.59 -12.22
C THR A 5 -0.63 2.62 -12.98
N PRO A 6 -0.38 1.30 -12.92
CA PRO A 6 -1.25 0.27 -13.48
C PRO A 6 -2.72 0.35 -13.01
N LEU A 7 -2.98 0.86 -11.81
CA LEU A 7 -4.35 1.10 -11.32
C LEU A 7 -5.07 2.26 -12.04
N GLY A 8 -4.38 3.05 -12.86
CA GLY A 8 -4.98 4.06 -13.73
C GLY A 8 -5.63 5.25 -12.99
N ARG A 9 -5.39 5.39 -11.69
CA ARG A 9 -5.95 6.47 -10.86
C ARG A 9 -4.94 6.99 -9.85
N ALA A 10 -5.15 8.22 -9.38
CA ALA A 10 -4.42 8.71 -8.22
C ALA A 10 -4.75 7.89 -6.96
N GLY A 11 -3.72 7.65 -6.14
CA GLY A 11 -3.89 7.09 -4.81
C GLY A 11 -4.78 8.00 -3.96
N GLN A 12 -5.60 7.38 -3.12
CA GLN A 12 -6.49 8.01 -2.17
C GLN A 12 -5.98 7.75 -0.75
N PRO A 13 -6.28 8.61 0.23
CA PRO A 13 -5.86 8.38 1.62
C PRO A 13 -6.24 7.00 2.16
N ALA A 14 -7.40 6.48 1.76
CA ALA A 14 -7.86 5.15 2.15
C ALA A 14 -6.99 4.00 1.61
N ASP A 15 -6.26 4.20 0.51
CA ASP A 15 -5.34 3.19 -0.02
C ASP A 15 -4.13 2.98 0.88
N ILE A 16 -3.70 4.01 1.63
CA ILE A 16 -2.62 3.91 2.62
C ILE A 16 -3.17 3.50 3.98
N ALA A 17 -4.31 4.06 4.39
CA ALA A 17 -4.88 3.80 5.72
C ALA A 17 -5.18 2.32 5.94
N LYS A 18 -5.72 1.61 4.94
CA LYS A 18 -6.09 0.20 5.06
C LYS A 18 -4.88 -0.73 5.32
N PRO A 19 -3.80 -0.70 4.50
CA PRO A 19 -2.58 -1.45 4.78
C PRO A 19 -1.94 -1.11 6.12
N VAL A 20 -1.95 0.17 6.52
CA VAL A 20 -1.42 0.58 7.83
C VAL A 20 -2.23 -0.03 8.97
N VAL A 21 -3.56 -0.01 8.89
CA VAL A 21 -4.42 -0.65 9.88
C VAL A 21 -4.18 -2.16 9.95
N PHE A 22 -4.00 -2.83 8.80
CA PHE A 22 -3.61 -4.24 8.77
C PHE A 22 -2.29 -4.49 9.49
N LEU A 23 -1.24 -3.73 9.15
CA LEU A 23 0.08 -3.87 9.79
C LEU A 23 0.07 -3.55 11.29
N ALA A 24 -0.88 -2.72 11.75
CA ALA A 24 -1.08 -2.40 13.16
C ALA A 24 -1.98 -3.40 13.90
N SER A 25 -2.60 -4.35 13.19
CA SER A 25 -3.49 -5.35 13.77
C SER A 25 -2.77 -6.64 14.16
N ASP A 26 -3.41 -7.46 15.00
CA ASP A 26 -2.89 -8.77 15.41
C ASP A 26 -2.69 -9.73 14.22
N ASP A 27 -3.42 -9.53 13.12
CA ASP A 27 -3.33 -10.35 11.90
C ASP A 27 -1.94 -10.24 11.23
N ALA A 28 -1.21 -9.14 11.47
CA ALA A 28 0.13 -8.94 10.97
C ALA A 28 1.23 -9.43 11.93
N GLY A 29 0.89 -10.16 13.00
CA GLY A 29 1.80 -10.50 14.09
C GLY A 29 3.07 -11.28 13.73
N TRP A 30 3.17 -11.83 12.52
CA TRP A 30 4.37 -12.50 12.01
C TRP A 30 5.14 -11.72 10.93
N ILE A 31 4.69 -10.51 10.59
CA ILE A 31 5.30 -9.66 9.57
C ILE A 31 6.22 -8.65 10.24
N THR A 32 7.52 -8.71 9.92
CA THR A 32 8.52 -7.77 10.45
C THR A 32 9.67 -7.60 9.46
N GLY A 33 10.33 -6.43 9.50
CA GLY A 33 11.48 -6.12 8.64
C GLY A 33 11.16 -5.84 7.16
N GLU A 34 9.88 -5.78 6.79
CA GLU A 34 9.44 -5.65 5.40
C GLU A 34 9.12 -4.21 5.00
N THR A 35 9.28 -3.88 3.72
CA THR A 35 8.83 -2.61 3.13
C THR A 35 7.64 -2.85 2.21
N LEU A 36 6.44 -2.42 2.62
CA LEU A 36 5.25 -2.54 1.80
C LEU A 36 5.06 -1.32 0.88
N TYR A 37 5.25 -1.51 -0.42
CA TYR A 37 4.98 -0.48 -1.42
C TYR A 37 3.49 -0.38 -1.75
N VAL A 38 2.87 0.76 -1.42
CA VAL A 38 1.47 1.07 -1.74
C VAL A 38 1.43 2.14 -2.83
N SER A 39 1.92 1.80 -4.02
CA SER A 39 2.11 2.75 -5.14
C SER A 39 1.07 2.63 -6.26
N GLY A 40 0.07 1.76 -6.10
CA GLY A 40 -0.82 1.38 -7.19
C GLY A 40 -0.10 0.78 -8.40
N GLY A 41 1.05 0.14 -8.16
CA GLY A 41 1.91 -0.49 -9.15
C GLY A 41 2.90 0.46 -9.85
N ALA A 42 3.03 1.71 -9.41
CA ALA A 42 4.09 2.57 -9.92
C ALA A 42 5.45 2.12 -9.35
N GLY A 43 6.43 1.89 -10.23
CA GLY A 43 7.81 1.57 -9.84
C GLY A 43 8.07 0.12 -9.40
N VAL A 44 7.14 -0.81 -9.72
CA VAL A 44 7.40 -2.27 -9.71
C VAL A 44 7.82 -2.74 -11.10
#